data_AF-A0A455T7H8-F1
#
_entry.id   AF-A0A455T7H8-F1
#
_cell.length_a   1.000
_cell.length_b   1.000
_cell.length_c   1.000
_cell.angle_alpha   90.00
_cell.angle_beta   90.00
_cell.angle_gamma   90.00
#
_symmetry.space_group_name_H-M   'P 1'
#
loop_
_entity.id
_entity.type
_entity.pdbx_description
1 polymer ?
#
loop_
_entity_poly.entity_id
_entity_poly.type
_entity_poly.pdbx_seq_one_letter_code
_entity_poly.pdbx_strand_id
1 'polypeptide(L)' 'MLLSPSSFDYTQGYELGKQQSEAWACLPTASLLRQLASLLERSAPAEAGWQAEWGKRAWVVGVLEGMVDGLVEERSV' A
#
# COMPACT_ATOMS: atom_id res chain seq x y z
N MET A 1 7.98 -9.12 -10.32
CA MET A 1 7.11 -10.14 -9.69
C MET A 1 5.66 -9.70 -9.88
N LEU A 2 4.80 -10.56 -10.41
CA LEU A 2 3.35 -10.31 -10.51
C LEU A 2 2.70 -10.83 -9.23
N LEU A 3 2.08 -9.95 -8.45
CA LEU A 3 1.33 -10.32 -7.25
C LEU A 3 0.16 -11.23 -7.65
N SER A 4 0.05 -12.40 -7.02
CA SER A 4 -1.09 -13.30 -7.24
C SER A 4 -2.40 -12.65 -6.78
N PRO A 5 -3.52 -12.86 -7.48
CA PRO A 5 -4.74 -12.03 -7.37
C PRO A 5 -5.64 -12.34 -6.16
N SER A 6 -5.14 -12.93 -5.08
CA SER A 6 -5.95 -13.28 -3.91
C SER A 6 -5.45 -12.56 -2.67
N SER A 7 -6.33 -11.72 -2.12
CA SER A 7 -6.26 -10.87 -0.93
C SER A 7 -5.34 -9.64 -0.98
N PHE A 8 -5.97 -8.48 -1.09
CA PHE A 8 -5.49 -7.30 -0.38
C PHE A 8 -5.36 -7.67 1.10
N ASP A 9 -4.14 -7.84 1.56
CA ASP A 9 -3.83 -8.05 2.97
C ASP A 9 -2.82 -7.01 3.45
N TYR A 10 -2.70 -6.92 4.77
CA TYR A 10 -1.80 -6.00 5.43
C TYR A 10 -0.34 -6.17 4.97
N THR A 11 0.14 -7.42 4.88
CA THR A 11 1.54 -7.74 4.60
C THR A 11 1.97 -7.26 3.22
N GLN A 12 1.14 -7.46 2.19
CA GLN A 12 1.43 -6.97 0.84
C GLN A 12 1.46 -5.44 0.80
N GLY A 13 0.54 -4.78 1.52
CA GLY A 13 0.54 -3.34 1.65
C GLY A 13 1.81 -2.83 2.30
N TYR A 14 2.20 -3.44 3.42
CA TYR A 14 3.40 -3.12 4.18
C TYR A 14 4.67 -3.20 3.33
N GLU A 15 4.90 -4.32 2.64
CA GLU A 15 6.07 -4.48 1.79
C GLU A 15 6.12 -3.46 0.64
N LEU A 16 4.97 -3.17 0.02
CA LEU A 16 4.90 -2.12 -1.00
C LEU A 16 5.24 -0.75 -0.43
N GLY A 17 4.67 -0.41 0.73
CA GLY A 17 4.92 0.86 1.41
C GLY A 17 6.40 1.04 1.74
N LYS A 18 7.03 -0.02 2.27
CA LYS A 18 8.45 -0.03 2.59
C LYS A 18 9.33 0.16 1.36
N GLN A 19 9.06 -0.59 0.29
CA GLN A 19 9.79 -0.48 -0.98
C GLN A 19 9.67 0.91 -1.65
N GLN A 20 8.52 1.55 -1.50
CA GLN A 20 8.21 2.84 -2.14
C GLN A 20 8.46 4.05 -1.23
N SER A 21 8.95 3.83 -0.02
CA SER A 21 9.03 4.82 1.06
C SER A 21 9.76 6.10 0.64
N GLU A 22 10.96 6.02 0.07
CA GLU A 22 11.69 7.18 -0.47
C GLU A 22 10.94 7.91 -1.59
N ALA A 23 10.53 7.15 -2.62
CA ALA A 23 9.93 7.69 -3.83
C ALA A 23 8.61 8.40 -3.52
N TRP A 24 7.88 7.93 -2.51
CA TRP A 24 6.56 8.44 -2.16
C TRP A 24 6.60 9.48 -1.04
N ALA A 25 7.64 9.50 -0.20
CA ALA A 25 7.83 10.52 0.82
C ALA A 25 7.92 11.95 0.25
N CYS A 26 8.43 12.08 -0.98
CA CYS A 26 8.55 13.37 -1.66
C CYS A 26 7.25 13.82 -2.37
N LEU A 27 6.21 12.98 -2.40
CA LEU A 27 4.97 13.32 -3.11
C LEU A 27 4.11 14.26 -2.26
N PRO A 28 3.47 15.26 -2.88
CA PRO A 28 2.36 15.97 -2.24
C PRO A 28 1.27 14.97 -1.83
N THR A 29 0.64 15.19 -0.68
CA THR A 29 -0.38 14.30 -0.12
C THR A 29 -1.46 13.93 -1.15
N ALA A 30 -1.95 14.91 -1.92
CA ALA A 30 -2.97 14.68 -2.95
C ALA A 30 -2.48 13.77 -4.11
N SER A 31 -1.19 13.77 -4.42
CA SER A 31 -0.60 12.90 -5.44
C SER A 31 -0.38 11.49 -4.89
N LEU A 32 0.05 11.37 -3.63
CA LEU A 32 0.14 10.08 -2.93
C LEU A 32 -1.24 9.40 -2.86
N LEU A 33 -2.27 10.12 -2.43
CA LEU A 33 -3.64 9.60 -2.35
C LEU A 33 -4.17 9.15 -3.71
N ARG A 34 -3.87 9.89 -4.80
CA ARG A 34 -4.24 9.48 -6.16
C ARG A 34 -3.51 8.21 -6.62
N GLN A 35 -2.23 8.05 -6.28
CA GLN A 35 -1.49 6.83 -6.59
C GLN A 35 -2.06 5.63 -5.83
N LEU A 36 -2.34 5.77 -4.54
CA LEU A 36 -2.96 4.72 -3.72
C LEU A 36 -4.34 4.33 -4.26
N ALA A 37 -5.19 5.30 -4.60
CA ALA A 37 -6.50 5.04 -5.20
C ALA A 37 -6.36 4.28 -6.53
N SER A 38 -5.45 4.71 -7.41
CA SER A 38 -5.20 4.03 -8.69
C SER A 38 -4.64 2.61 -8.53
N LEU A 39 -3.85 2.35 -7.50
CA LEU A 39 -3.36 1.01 -7.18
C LEU A 39 -4.47 0.11 -6.64
N LEU A 40 -5.31 0.64 -5.74
CA LEU A 40 -6.50 -0.04 -5.26
C LEU A 40 -7.43 -0.41 -6.42
N GLU A 41 -7.71 0.50 -7.34
CA GLU A 41 -8.58 0.24 -8.51
C GLU A 41 -8.01 -0.82 -9.47
N ARG A 42 -6.70 -0.81 -9.71
CA ARG A 42 -6.05 -1.73 -10.66
C ARG A 42 -5.84 -3.13 -10.09
N SER A 43 -5.70 -3.23 -8.77
CA SER A 43 -5.33 -4.49 -8.12
C SER A 43 -6.49 -5.12 -7.37
N ALA A 44 -7.51 -4.35 -6.93
CA ALA A 44 -8.62 -4.90 -6.16
C ALA A 44 -9.38 -5.96 -6.97
N PRO A 45 -9.65 -7.15 -6.40
CA PRO A 45 -10.58 -8.07 -7.03
C PRO A 45 -11.93 -7.36 -7.19
N ALA A 46 -12.56 -7.52 -8.36
CA ALA A 46 -13.87 -6.95 -8.67
C ALA A 46 -15.01 -7.51 -7.78
N GLU A 47 -14.69 -8.46 -6.91
CA GLU A 47 -15.62 -9.17 -6.05
C GLU A 47 -16.18 -8.24 -4.96
N ALA A 48 -17.50 -8.09 -4.96
CA ALA A 48 -18.23 -7.38 -3.93
C ALA A 48 -18.34 -8.23 -2.65
N GLY A 49 -17.92 -7.68 -1.52
CA GLY A 49 -18.06 -8.34 -0.23
C GLY A 49 -17.36 -7.60 0.90
N TRP A 50 -17.87 -7.75 2.14
CA TRP A 50 -17.28 -7.10 3.31
C TRP A 50 -15.81 -7.51 3.54
N GLN A 51 -15.45 -8.77 3.22
CA GLN A 51 -14.07 -9.25 3.29
C GLN A 51 -13.13 -8.49 2.34
N ALA A 52 -13.58 -8.20 1.13
CA ALA A 52 -12.80 -7.41 0.17
C ALA A 52 -12.59 -5.97 0.65
N GLU A 53 -13.60 -5.36 1.27
CA GLU A 53 -13.50 -4.02 1.86
C GLU A 53 -12.56 -3.97 3.07
N TRP A 54 -12.60 -4.97 3.95
CA TRP A 54 -11.64 -5.09 5.06
C TRP A 54 -10.23 -5.34 4.56
N GLY A 55 -10.05 -6.18 3.54
CA GLY A 55 -8.76 -6.41 2.91
C GLY A 55 -8.15 -5.13 2.34
N LYS A 56 -8.94 -4.34 1.59
CA LYS A 56 -8.52 -3.02 1.07
C LYS A 56 -8.06 -2.08 2.19
N ARG A 57 -8.81 -2.02 3.30
CA ARG A 57 -8.44 -1.19 4.46
C ARG A 57 -7.15 -1.67 5.12
N ALA A 58 -7.03 -2.97 5.37
CA ALA A 58 -5.84 -3.57 5.96
C ALA A 58 -4.59 -3.31 5.10
N TRP A 59 -4.73 -3.42 3.79
CA TRP A 59 -3.67 -3.12 2.84
C TRP A 59 -3.27 -1.63 2.86
N VAL A 60 -4.23 -0.69 2.85
CA VAL A 60 -3.91 0.75 2.92
C VAL A 60 -3.15 1.07 4.21
N VAL A 61 -3.58 0.50 5.34
CA VAL A 61 -2.86 0.65 6.62
C VAL A 61 -1.45 0.10 6.50
N GLY A 62 -1.28 -1.11 5.96
CA GLY A 62 0.02 -1.71 5.71
C GLY A 62 0.92 -0.78 4.90
N VAL A 63 0.45 -0.24 3.78
CA VAL A 63 1.23 0.69 2.94
C VAL A 63 1.73 1.89 3.74
N LEU A 64 0.86 2.53 4.52
CA LEU A 64 1.25 3.71 5.29
C LEU A 64 2.26 3.37 6.39
N GLU A 65 2.08 2.24 7.10
CA GLU A 65 3.01 1.79 8.14
C GLU A 65 4.37 1.40 7.54
N GLY A 66 4.39 0.63 6.45
CA GLY A 66 5.61 0.26 5.76
C GLY A 66 6.38 1.47 5.22
N MET A 67 5.68 2.50 4.73
CA MET A 67 6.33 3.75 4.32
C MET A 67 7.02 4.44 5.49
N VAL A 68 6.38 4.50 6.66
CA VAL A 68 6.96 5.11 7.86
C VAL A 68 8.20 4.33 8.29
N ASP A 69 8.11 3.01 8.36
CA ASP A 69 9.23 2.15 8.79
C ASP A 69 10.39 2.20 7.79
N GLY A 70 10.13 2.17 6.48
CA GLY A 70 11.17 2.31 5.46
C GLY A 70 11.97 3.62 5.61
N LEU A 71 11.28 4.73 5.85
CA LEU A 71 11.93 6.03 6.11
C LEU A 71 12.71 6.08 7.43
N VAL A 72 12.30 5.32 8.44
CA VAL A 72 12.98 5.25 9.75
C VAL A 72 14.23 4.37 9.68
N GLU A 73 14.13 3.21 9.03
CA GLU A 73 15.26 2.29 8.83
C GLU A 73 16.39 2.95 8.04
N GLU A 74 16.08 3.64 6.94
CA GLU A 74 17.09 4.31 6.11
C GLU A 74 17.78 5.48 6.83
N ARG A 75 17.09 6.18 7.72
CA ARG A 75 17.70 7.26 8.53
C ARG A 75 18.60 6.76 9.66
N SER A 76 18.54 5.46 9.95
CA SER A 76 19.34 4.81 10.99
C SER A 76 20.64 4.21 10.45
N VAL A 77 20.84 4.24 9.13
CA VAL A 77 22.04 3.80 8.40
C VAL A 77 22.87 5.02 8.00
#